data_AF-X1J430-F1
#
_entry.id   AF-X1J430-F1
#
_cell.length_a   1.000
_cell.length_b   1.000
_cell.length_c   1.000
_cell.angle_alpha   90.00
_cell.angle_beta   90.00
_cell.angle_gamma   90.00
#
_symmetry.space_group_name_H-M   'P 1'
#
loop_
_entity.id
_entity.type
_entity.pdbx_description
1 polymer ?
#
loop_
_entity_poly.entity_id
_entity_poly.type
_entity_poly.pdbx_seq_one_letter_code
_entity_poly.pdbx_strand_id
1 'polypeptide(L)'
;QGLSNFLNSRGYQKGEIEKAGLGLSSERGSFYDRFRGRIIFPISDLNSQVVGFTGRVFKDKDKTEVAKYVNTPQTLLYDKSRILYGLDKAKVEIRKKDFCILVEGNTDAIMVSRAGFENVAATSGTALTPFQLKILKRYSDNLLTAFDMDVAGDAATKRGIDLAQLQGFNVKVIILPKDLDPADVVFKNPKDWGKYVKEAKSILDFYFESAFSKFDRDSPEGKREISKILLPVIKRIPNKIVQSHWVGELAKRLRVKEEDIGEELKKVKLEG
;
A
#
# COMPACT_ATOMS: atom_id res chain seq x y z
N GLN A 1 20.11 26.07 15.82
CA GLN A 1 20.19 26.68 14.47
C GLN A 1 19.19 25.98 13.56
N GLY A 2 18.39 26.72 12.77
CA GLY A 2 17.41 26.13 11.83
C GLY A 2 18.07 25.62 10.55
N LEU A 3 17.41 24.68 9.86
CA LEU A 3 17.91 24.05 8.62
C LEU A 3 18.13 25.08 7.51
N SER A 4 17.18 25.99 7.31
CA SER A 4 17.27 27.03 6.29
C SER A 4 18.46 27.96 6.51
N ASN A 5 18.76 28.30 7.77
CA ASN A 5 19.92 29.14 8.10
C ASN A 5 21.23 28.38 7.83
N PHE A 6 21.28 27.10 8.15
CA PHE A 6 22.42 26.25 7.82
C PHE A 6 22.64 26.16 6.29
N LEU A 7 21.59 25.89 5.51
CA LEU A 7 21.69 25.80 4.05
C LEU A 7 22.08 27.14 3.40
N ASN A 8 21.51 28.24 3.87
CA ASN A 8 21.93 29.59 3.42
C ASN A 8 23.41 29.83 3.70
N SER A 9 23.93 29.44 4.87
CA SER A 9 25.36 29.55 5.20
C SER A 9 26.26 28.67 4.32
N ARG A 10 25.68 27.67 3.64
CA ARG A 10 26.34 26.81 2.66
C ARG A 10 26.18 27.31 1.21
N GLY A 11 25.58 28.47 1.00
CA GLY A 11 25.43 29.12 -0.31
C GLY A 11 24.14 28.80 -1.06
N TYR A 12 23.23 28.01 -0.49
CA TYR A 12 21.93 27.73 -1.12
C TYR A 12 20.97 28.91 -0.99
N GLN A 13 20.24 29.21 -2.05
CA GLN A 13 19.25 30.28 -2.06
C GLN A 13 17.90 29.79 -1.50
N LYS A 14 17.12 30.71 -0.91
CA LYS A 14 15.77 30.41 -0.39
C LYS A 14 14.88 29.72 -1.42
N GLY A 15 14.92 30.17 -2.67
CA GLY A 15 14.14 29.57 -3.76
C GLY A 15 14.52 28.12 -4.08
N GLU A 16 15.80 27.75 -3.91
CA GLU A 16 16.25 26.36 -4.08
C GLU A 16 15.77 25.48 -2.92
N ILE A 17 15.88 25.99 -1.69
CA ILE A 17 15.41 25.32 -0.46
C ILE A 17 13.90 25.07 -0.52
N GLU A 18 13.12 26.03 -1.04
CA GLU A 18 11.68 25.90 -1.24
C GLU A 18 11.33 24.90 -2.34
N LYS A 19 11.99 24.96 -3.50
CA LYS A 19 11.81 23.99 -4.61
C LYS A 19 12.19 22.56 -4.22
N ALA A 20 13.15 22.38 -3.33
CA ALA A 20 13.50 21.09 -2.73
C ALA A 20 12.49 20.63 -1.66
N GLY A 21 11.53 21.49 -1.30
CA GLY A 21 10.49 21.19 -0.32
C GLY A 21 10.97 21.24 1.13
N LEU A 22 12.12 21.85 1.41
CA LEU A 22 12.71 21.92 2.75
C LEU A 22 12.29 23.19 3.52
N GLY A 23 11.90 24.24 2.80
CA GLY A 23 11.41 25.51 3.34
C GLY A 23 9.99 25.84 2.89
N LEU A 24 9.39 26.80 3.58
CA LEU A 24 8.06 27.35 3.30
C LEU A 24 8.12 28.88 3.39
N SER A 25 7.58 29.55 2.37
CA SER A 25 7.36 30.99 2.36
C SER A 25 5.94 31.29 2.83
N SER A 26 5.76 32.17 3.82
CA SER A 26 4.44 32.69 4.20
C SER A 26 4.01 33.82 3.26
N GLU A 27 2.71 34.05 3.13
CA GLU A 27 2.15 35.21 2.40
C GLU A 27 2.68 36.56 2.91
N ARG A 28 3.06 36.63 4.20
CA ARG A 28 3.63 37.84 4.84
C ARG A 28 5.16 37.98 4.68
N GLY A 29 5.78 37.18 3.81
CA GLY A 29 7.21 37.24 3.49
C GLY A 29 8.17 36.53 4.45
N SER A 30 7.67 35.93 5.54
CA SER A 30 8.50 35.09 6.43
C SER A 30 8.87 33.75 5.79
N PHE A 31 10.08 33.23 6.05
CA PHE A 31 10.57 31.95 5.56
C PHE A 31 10.88 31.02 6.73
N TYR A 32 10.39 29.79 6.70
CA TYR A 32 10.56 28.86 7.82
C TYR A 32 10.82 27.41 7.36
N ASP A 33 11.49 26.66 8.23
CA ASP A 33 11.78 25.24 8.02
C ASP A 33 10.46 24.44 7.99
N ARG A 34 10.30 23.60 6.95
CA ARG A 34 9.14 22.69 6.86
C ARG A 34 9.14 21.68 8.01
N PHE A 35 10.30 21.11 8.30
CA PHE A 35 10.46 20.05 9.28
C PHE A 35 11.01 20.59 10.60
N ARG A 36 10.12 20.85 11.56
CA ARG A 36 10.47 21.36 12.91
C ARG A 36 9.90 20.45 13.98
N GLY A 37 10.70 20.11 14.99
CA GLY A 37 10.27 19.23 16.09
C GLY A 37 9.83 17.85 15.62
N ARG A 38 10.51 17.29 14.62
CA ARG A 38 10.12 16.03 13.97
C ARG A 38 11.29 15.05 13.88
N ILE A 39 11.01 13.77 14.10
CA ILE A 39 11.88 12.67 13.66
C ILE A 39 11.83 12.62 12.13
N ILE A 40 13.00 12.64 11.50
CA ILE A 40 13.14 12.69 10.04
C ILE A 40 13.45 11.29 9.49
N PHE A 41 12.69 10.91 8.48
CA PHE A 41 12.86 9.69 7.70
C PHE A 41 13.21 10.09 6.26
N PRO A 42 14.46 9.89 5.81
CA PRO A 42 14.84 10.18 4.43
C PRO A 42 14.15 9.24 3.46
N ILE A 43 13.69 9.78 2.34
CA ILE A 43 13.09 9.07 1.22
C ILE A 43 14.11 9.03 0.10
N SER A 44 14.42 7.83 -0.38
CA SER A 44 15.44 7.61 -1.40
C SER A 44 14.84 7.13 -2.71
N ASP A 45 15.47 7.47 -3.82
CA ASP A 45 15.22 6.83 -5.12
C ASP A 45 15.82 5.42 -5.17
N LEU A 46 15.64 4.71 -6.30
CA LEU A 46 16.16 3.35 -6.48
C LEU A 46 17.69 3.25 -6.45
N ASN A 47 18.42 4.36 -6.61
CA ASN A 47 19.86 4.44 -6.53
C ASN A 47 20.34 4.84 -5.12
N SER A 48 19.44 4.84 -4.13
CA SER A 48 19.70 5.25 -2.74
C SER A 48 20.03 6.73 -2.58
N GLN A 49 19.72 7.58 -3.57
CA GLN A 49 19.87 9.03 -3.46
C GLN A 49 18.67 9.62 -2.75
N VAL A 50 18.91 10.47 -1.73
CA VAL A 50 17.83 11.11 -0.97
C VAL A 50 17.14 12.16 -1.83
N VAL A 51 15.85 11.97 -2.06
CA VAL A 51 15.01 12.85 -2.90
C VAL A 51 13.96 13.61 -2.09
N GLY A 52 13.69 13.19 -0.86
CA GLY A 52 12.72 13.83 0.02
C GLY A 52 12.78 13.30 1.44
N PHE A 53 11.84 13.74 2.26
CA PHE A 53 11.76 13.39 3.68
C PHE A 53 10.32 13.25 4.14
N THR A 54 10.11 12.33 5.09
CA THR A 54 8.92 12.29 5.94
C THR A 54 9.33 12.71 7.35
N GLY A 55 8.56 13.59 7.98
CA GLY A 55 8.78 14.04 9.35
C GLY A 55 7.62 13.65 10.26
N ARG A 56 7.87 12.80 11.26
CA ARG A 56 6.90 12.46 12.32
C ARG A 56 7.12 13.38 13.52
N VAL A 57 6.05 13.97 14.06
CA VAL A 57 6.16 14.83 15.26
C VAL A 57 6.87 14.10 16.42
N PHE A 58 7.85 14.76 17.03
CA PHE A 58 8.56 14.31 18.23
C PHE A 58 8.03 15.09 19.43
N LYS A 59 7.78 14.41 20.56
CA LYS A 59 7.19 14.96 21.81
C LYS A 59 7.44 16.47 22.01
N ASP A 60 6.40 17.33 21.91
CA ASP A 60 5.81 18.02 23.07
C ASP A 60 4.63 18.96 22.70
N LYS A 61 3.65 18.95 23.62
CA LYS A 61 2.81 20.03 24.19
C LYS A 61 1.98 20.97 23.29
N ASP A 62 0.70 21.02 23.66
CA ASP A 62 -0.21 22.18 23.59
C ASP A 62 -0.73 22.69 22.24
N LYS A 63 -0.58 21.95 21.14
CA LYS A 63 -1.27 22.31 19.89
C LYS A 63 -1.99 21.12 19.28
N THR A 64 -3.29 21.10 19.47
CA THR A 64 -4.28 20.17 18.92
C THR A 64 -4.39 20.17 17.39
N GLU A 65 -3.58 20.96 16.66
CA GLU A 65 -3.70 21.15 15.20
C GLU A 65 -2.44 20.80 14.37
N VAL A 66 -1.46 20.07 14.92
CA VAL A 66 -0.24 19.73 14.17
C VAL A 66 -0.34 18.32 13.55
N ALA A 67 -0.23 18.23 12.22
CA ALA A 67 -0.27 16.95 11.50
C ALA A 67 0.80 15.95 12.01
N LYS A 68 0.37 14.72 12.32
CA LYS A 68 1.22 13.62 12.83
C LYS A 68 2.43 13.36 11.93
N TYR A 69 2.21 13.34 10.62
CA TYR A 69 3.23 13.20 9.59
C TYR A 69 3.19 14.39 8.62
N VAL A 70 4.37 14.82 8.17
CA VAL A 70 4.54 15.79 7.08
C VAL A 70 5.51 15.18 6.07
N ASN A 71 5.15 15.21 4.79
CA ASN A 71 6.01 14.75 3.71
C ASN A 71 6.56 15.93 2.92
N THR A 72 7.72 15.75 2.29
CA THR A 72 8.15 16.61 1.18
C THR A 72 7.00 16.68 0.14
N PRO A 73 6.66 17.87 -0.39
CA PRO A 73 5.68 18.01 -1.46
C PRO A 73 6.20 17.36 -2.76
N GLN A 74 5.41 17.38 -3.83
CA GLN A 74 5.95 17.05 -5.15
C GLN A 74 7.10 18.03 -5.47
N THR A 75 8.25 17.51 -5.89
CA THR A 75 9.38 18.33 -6.34
C THR A 75 9.93 17.76 -7.65
N LEU A 76 10.92 18.43 -8.25
CA LEU A 76 11.65 17.89 -9.39
C LEU A 76 12.35 16.56 -9.06
N LEU A 77 12.74 16.37 -7.79
CA LEU A 77 13.45 15.18 -7.32
C LEU A 77 12.51 14.10 -6.79
N TYR A 78 11.34 14.50 -6.27
CA TYR A 78 10.43 13.61 -5.57
C TYR A 78 9.05 13.59 -6.23
N ASP A 79 8.80 12.49 -6.95
CA ASP A 79 7.48 12.12 -7.45
C ASP A 79 6.86 11.02 -6.58
N LYS A 80 5.90 11.41 -5.74
CA LYS A 80 5.20 10.49 -4.82
C LYS A 80 4.56 9.32 -5.56
N SER A 81 4.10 9.55 -6.78
CA SER A 81 3.44 8.53 -7.59
C SER A 81 4.39 7.46 -8.11
N ARG A 82 5.71 7.59 -7.92
CA ARG A 82 6.74 6.67 -8.45
C ARG A 82 7.66 6.13 -7.39
N ILE A 83 7.66 6.70 -6.19
CA ILE A 83 8.57 6.30 -5.12
C ILE A 83 7.84 5.40 -4.14
N LEU A 84 8.52 4.32 -3.75
CA LEU A 84 8.14 3.44 -2.65
C LEU A 84 9.25 3.50 -1.62
N TYR A 85 8.90 3.86 -0.39
CA TYR A 85 9.86 3.98 0.69
C TYR A 85 10.51 2.63 0.99
N GLY A 86 11.83 2.62 1.12
CA GLY A 86 12.63 1.43 1.42
C GLY A 86 12.87 0.49 0.23
N LEU A 87 12.29 0.77 -0.95
CA LEU A 87 12.46 -0.11 -2.11
C LEU A 87 13.90 -0.17 -2.62
N ASP A 88 14.66 0.92 -2.46
CA ASP A 88 16.09 0.99 -2.75
C ASP A 88 16.89 -0.10 -2.03
N LYS A 89 16.49 -0.42 -0.79
CA LYS A 89 17.07 -1.45 0.06
C LYS A 89 16.42 -2.82 -0.15
N ALA A 90 15.10 -2.85 -0.35
CA ALA A 90 14.34 -4.09 -0.41
C ALA A 90 14.44 -4.84 -1.74
N LYS A 91 14.74 -4.15 -2.85
CA LYS A 91 14.68 -4.70 -4.22
C LYS A 91 15.44 -6.02 -4.43
N VAL A 92 16.58 -6.20 -3.77
CA VAL A 92 17.39 -7.43 -3.89
C VAL A 92 16.70 -8.58 -3.18
N GLU A 93 16.25 -8.36 -1.94
CA GLU A 93 15.58 -9.40 -1.16
C GLU A 93 14.19 -9.74 -1.72
N ILE A 94 13.47 -8.76 -2.30
CA ILE A 94 12.21 -9.00 -3.03
C ILE A 94 12.42 -10.01 -4.15
N ARG A 95 13.47 -9.82 -4.96
CA ARG A 95 13.80 -10.74 -6.07
C ARG A 95 14.21 -12.12 -5.56
N LYS A 96 14.99 -12.18 -4.47
CA LYS A 96 15.49 -13.44 -3.91
C LYS A 96 14.38 -14.28 -3.29
N LYS A 97 13.47 -13.64 -2.54
CA LYS A 97 12.32 -14.30 -1.90
C LYS A 97 11.12 -14.47 -2.84
N ASP A 98 11.15 -13.79 -3.98
CA ASP A 98 10.06 -13.70 -4.95
C ASP A 98 8.73 -13.22 -4.35
N PHE A 99 8.78 -12.20 -3.49
CA PHE A 99 7.60 -11.41 -3.12
C PHE A 99 8.01 -10.10 -2.44
N CYS A 100 7.15 -9.08 -2.54
CA CYS A 100 7.26 -7.85 -1.78
C CYS A 100 6.18 -7.79 -0.71
N ILE A 101 6.57 -7.50 0.53
CA ILE A 101 5.64 -7.05 1.57
C ILE A 101 5.39 -5.56 1.35
N LEU A 102 4.15 -5.18 1.09
CA LEU A 102 3.76 -3.80 0.86
C LEU A 102 2.91 -3.30 2.03
N VAL A 103 3.41 -2.28 2.72
CA VAL A 103 2.76 -1.66 3.89
C VAL A 103 2.45 -0.18 3.61
N GLU A 104 1.65 0.45 4.46
CA GLU A 104 1.21 1.84 4.22
C GLU A 104 2.27 2.85 4.65
N GLY A 105 2.81 2.69 5.86
CA GLY A 105 3.69 3.65 6.49
C GLY A 105 5.17 3.33 6.37
N ASN A 106 5.99 4.38 6.38
CA ASN A 106 7.43 4.25 6.52
C ASN A 106 7.84 3.58 7.85
N THR A 107 7.09 3.81 8.93
CA THR A 107 7.35 3.18 10.24
C THR A 107 7.10 1.67 10.17
N ASP A 108 6.03 1.25 9.51
CA ASP A 108 5.73 -0.17 9.27
C ASP A 108 6.87 -0.84 8.50
N ALA A 109 7.33 -0.21 7.41
CA ALA A 109 8.43 -0.76 6.61
C ALA A 109 9.73 -0.88 7.44
N ILE A 110 10.04 0.11 8.27
CA ILE A 110 11.20 0.05 9.16
C ILE A 110 11.04 -1.09 10.17
N MET A 111 9.89 -1.19 10.83
CA MET A 111 9.67 -2.21 11.86
C MET A 111 9.71 -3.62 11.28
N VAL A 112 9.00 -3.86 10.18
CA VAL A 112 9.02 -5.14 9.46
C VAL A 112 10.43 -5.50 8.99
N SER A 113 11.19 -4.53 8.46
CA SER A 113 12.59 -4.75 8.09
C SER A 113 13.45 -5.14 9.30
N ARG A 114 13.27 -4.47 10.45
CA ARG A 114 13.98 -4.83 11.69
C ARG A 114 13.59 -6.19 12.26
N ALA A 115 12.42 -6.72 11.90
CA ALA A 115 12.01 -8.08 12.21
C ALA A 115 12.67 -9.16 11.30
N GLY A 116 13.56 -8.77 10.38
CA GLY A 116 14.26 -9.68 9.47
C GLY A 116 13.58 -9.87 8.10
N PHE A 117 12.57 -9.06 7.80
CA PHE A 117 11.85 -9.09 6.52
C PHE A 117 12.29 -7.90 5.66
N GLU A 118 13.48 -8.02 5.07
CA GLU A 118 14.10 -6.95 4.26
C GLU A 118 13.41 -6.74 2.91
N ASN A 119 12.51 -7.63 2.48
CA ASN A 119 11.71 -7.51 1.27
C ASN A 119 10.42 -6.67 1.47
N VAL A 120 10.51 -5.60 2.25
CA VAL A 120 9.38 -4.72 2.59
C VAL A 120 9.53 -3.32 1.98
N ALA A 121 8.46 -2.77 1.44
CA ALA A 121 8.39 -1.39 0.96
C ALA A 121 7.07 -0.73 1.38
N ALA A 122 7.00 0.61 1.35
CA ALA A 122 5.79 1.34 1.71
C ALA A 122 5.36 2.41 0.70
N THR A 123 4.05 2.61 0.57
CA THR A 123 3.47 3.71 -0.25
C THR A 123 3.67 5.09 0.40
N SER A 124 3.88 5.14 1.72
CA SER A 124 4.23 6.34 2.50
C SER A 124 3.20 7.46 2.44
N GLY A 125 1.93 7.10 2.66
CA GLY A 125 0.83 8.06 2.80
C GLY A 125 0.26 8.55 1.48
N THR A 126 0.42 7.80 0.40
CA THR A 126 -0.33 7.96 -0.85
C THR A 126 -1.04 6.68 -1.22
N ALA A 127 -2.12 6.79 -1.99
CA ALA A 127 -2.72 5.64 -2.64
C ALA A 127 -1.68 4.95 -3.54
N LEU A 128 -1.74 3.62 -3.61
CA LEU A 128 -0.88 2.83 -4.49
C LEU A 128 -1.16 3.18 -5.96
N THR A 129 -0.12 3.50 -6.73
CA THR A 129 -0.28 3.98 -8.10
C THR A 129 0.10 2.94 -9.16
N PRO A 130 -0.33 3.13 -10.42
CA PRO A 130 0.06 2.25 -11.51
C PRO A 130 1.57 2.26 -11.77
N PHE A 131 2.23 3.41 -11.53
CA PHE A 131 3.67 3.56 -11.74
C PHE A 131 4.48 2.85 -10.64
N GLN A 132 4.05 2.92 -9.38
CA GLN A 132 4.65 2.17 -8.28
C GLN A 132 4.56 0.67 -8.53
N LEU A 133 3.39 0.18 -8.96
CA LEU A 133 3.19 -1.21 -9.33
C LEU A 133 4.07 -1.62 -10.51
N LYS A 134 4.15 -0.82 -11.58
CA LYS A 134 5.06 -1.08 -12.70
C LYS A 134 6.53 -1.19 -12.27
N ILE A 135 6.93 -0.40 -11.27
CA ILE A 135 8.28 -0.47 -10.69
C ILE A 135 8.48 -1.77 -9.90
N LEU A 136 7.53 -2.15 -9.05
CA LEU A 136 7.56 -3.39 -8.26
C LEU A 136 7.61 -4.64 -9.15
N LYS A 137 6.88 -4.63 -10.27
CA LYS A 137 6.77 -5.76 -11.21
C LYS A 137 8.11 -6.14 -11.84
N ARG A 138 9.13 -5.28 -11.76
CA ARG A 138 10.51 -5.59 -12.19
C ARG A 138 11.28 -6.49 -11.22
N TYR A 139 10.73 -6.71 -10.02
CA TYR A 139 11.38 -7.46 -8.94
C TYR A 139 10.59 -8.71 -8.55
N SER A 140 9.26 -8.67 -8.55
CA SER A 140 8.40 -9.85 -8.37
C SER A 140 6.97 -9.56 -8.83
N ASP A 141 6.23 -10.62 -9.18
CA ASP A 141 4.78 -10.58 -9.42
C ASP A 141 3.97 -10.87 -8.16
N ASN A 142 4.60 -11.20 -7.03
CA ASN A 142 3.92 -11.57 -5.79
C ASN A 142 3.94 -10.39 -4.80
N LEU A 143 2.76 -9.96 -4.36
CA LEU A 143 2.60 -8.90 -3.36
C LEU A 143 1.86 -9.44 -2.14
N LEU A 144 2.43 -9.21 -0.97
CA LEU A 144 1.76 -9.43 0.31
C LEU A 144 1.42 -8.07 0.91
N THR A 145 0.14 -7.73 1.00
CA THR A 145 -0.31 -6.47 1.57
C THR A 145 -0.76 -6.66 3.01
N ALA A 146 -0.38 -5.75 3.90
CA ALA A 146 -0.85 -5.73 5.29
C ALA A 146 -1.72 -4.48 5.52
N PHE A 147 -2.80 -4.39 4.75
CA PHE A 147 -3.73 -3.26 4.80
C PHE A 147 -4.99 -3.63 5.57
N ASP A 148 -5.64 -2.64 6.18
CA ASP A 148 -6.94 -2.83 6.80
C ASP A 148 -8.00 -3.05 5.71
N MET A 149 -8.55 -4.26 5.66
CA MET A 149 -9.45 -4.71 4.61
C MET A 149 -10.87 -4.81 5.15
N ASP A 150 -11.64 -3.72 5.06
CA ASP A 150 -13.09 -3.83 5.09
C ASP A 150 -13.63 -4.13 3.68
N VAL A 151 -14.22 -5.31 3.54
CA VAL A 151 -14.81 -5.83 2.30
C VAL A 151 -15.93 -4.92 1.76
N ALA A 152 -16.56 -4.11 2.62
CA ALA A 152 -17.66 -3.22 2.25
C ALA A 152 -17.24 -1.80 1.83
N GLY A 153 -15.96 -1.41 1.99
CA GLY A 153 -15.52 -0.03 1.79
C GLY A 153 -14.88 0.26 0.43
N ASP A 154 -15.06 1.49 -0.06
CA ASP A 154 -14.30 2.06 -1.19
C ASP A 154 -12.98 2.69 -0.69
N ALA A 155 -12.27 1.94 0.15
CA ALA A 155 -11.02 2.38 0.76
C ALA A 155 -9.91 2.50 -0.30
N ALA A 156 -9.00 3.47 -0.13
CA ALA A 156 -7.82 3.62 -0.99
C ALA A 156 -7.01 2.31 -1.09
N THR A 157 -7.00 1.54 -0.01
CA THR A 157 -6.48 0.18 0.11
C THR A 157 -7.06 -0.78 -0.94
N LYS A 158 -8.39 -0.87 -1.04
CA LYS A 158 -9.08 -1.75 -1.99
C LYS A 158 -8.75 -1.36 -3.43
N ARG A 159 -8.77 -0.06 -3.74
CA ARG A 159 -8.37 0.45 -5.06
C ARG A 159 -6.94 0.08 -5.43
N GLY A 160 -6.01 0.14 -4.48
CA GLY A 160 -4.63 -0.30 -4.68
C GLY A 160 -4.52 -1.79 -5.02
N ILE A 161 -5.27 -2.64 -4.31
CA ILE A 161 -5.32 -4.09 -4.56
C ILE A 161 -5.94 -4.39 -5.93
N ASP A 162 -7.07 -3.75 -6.25
CA ASP A 162 -7.76 -3.89 -7.52
C ASP A 162 -6.83 -3.55 -8.70
N LEU A 163 -6.07 -2.46 -8.55
CA LEU A 163 -5.07 -2.03 -9.52
C LEU A 163 -3.92 -3.04 -9.64
N ALA A 164 -3.45 -3.61 -8.52
CA ALA A 164 -2.42 -4.64 -8.54
C ALA A 164 -2.90 -5.90 -9.27
N GLN A 165 -4.14 -6.35 -9.02
CA GLN A 165 -4.72 -7.49 -9.72
C GLN A 165 -4.85 -7.23 -11.23
N LEU A 166 -5.28 -6.03 -11.63
CA LEU A 166 -5.36 -5.62 -13.03
C LEU A 166 -4.00 -5.64 -13.74
N GLN A 167 -2.94 -5.31 -13.02
CA GLN A 167 -1.57 -5.42 -13.51
C GLN A 167 -1.01 -6.84 -13.44
N GLY A 168 -1.83 -7.83 -13.07
CA GLY A 168 -1.46 -9.25 -13.03
C GLY A 168 -0.53 -9.62 -11.88
N PHE A 169 -0.63 -8.93 -10.74
CA PHE A 169 0.06 -9.37 -9.52
C PHE A 169 -0.70 -10.52 -8.84
N ASN A 170 0.05 -11.45 -8.26
CA ASN A 170 -0.45 -12.42 -7.30
C ASN A 170 -0.53 -11.73 -5.93
N VAL A 171 -1.69 -11.20 -5.59
CA VAL A 171 -1.90 -10.47 -4.33
C VAL A 171 -2.34 -11.42 -3.23
N LYS A 172 -1.64 -11.35 -2.10
CA LYS A 172 -2.04 -11.96 -0.84
C LYS A 172 -2.24 -10.88 0.22
N VAL A 173 -3.15 -11.13 1.16
CA VAL A 173 -3.43 -10.26 2.29
C VAL A 173 -2.89 -10.91 3.56
N ILE A 174 -2.08 -10.16 4.29
CA ILE A 174 -1.64 -10.47 5.64
C ILE A 174 -2.76 -10.02 6.59
N ILE A 175 -3.44 -10.96 7.22
CA ILE A 175 -4.54 -10.68 8.13
C ILE A 175 -3.98 -10.47 9.53
N LEU A 176 -4.09 -9.25 10.05
CA LEU A 176 -3.64 -8.89 11.39
C LEU A 176 -4.82 -8.91 12.38
N PRO A 177 -4.55 -9.02 13.70
CA PRO A 177 -5.58 -8.80 14.70
C PRO A 177 -6.19 -7.40 14.55
N LYS A 178 -7.46 -7.28 14.92
CA LYS A 178 -8.20 -6.02 14.84
C LYS A 178 -7.43 -4.89 15.53
N ASP A 179 -7.43 -3.72 14.90
CA ASP A 179 -6.82 -2.48 15.39
C ASP A 179 -5.28 -2.54 15.56
N LEU A 180 -4.58 -3.51 14.94
CA LEU A 180 -3.12 -3.56 14.91
C LEU A 180 -2.58 -3.31 13.50
N ASP A 181 -1.53 -2.50 13.43
CA ASP A 181 -0.72 -2.33 12.23
C ASP A 181 0.55 -3.23 12.25
N PRO A 182 1.31 -3.35 11.14
CA PRO A 182 2.54 -4.12 11.12
C PRO A 182 3.57 -3.68 12.17
N ALA A 183 3.69 -2.37 12.42
CA ALA A 183 4.59 -1.86 13.44
C ALA A 183 4.20 -2.31 14.85
N ASP A 184 2.91 -2.32 15.20
CA ASP A 184 2.37 -2.76 16.48
C ASP A 184 2.61 -4.26 16.70
N VAL A 185 2.38 -5.08 15.68
CA VAL A 185 2.63 -6.53 15.75
C VAL A 185 4.10 -6.81 16.00
N VAL A 186 4.99 -6.18 15.22
CA VAL A 186 6.44 -6.34 15.39
C VAL A 186 6.91 -5.78 16.74
N PHE A 187 6.36 -4.65 17.17
CA PHE A 187 6.73 -4.04 18.45
C PHE A 187 6.40 -4.94 19.64
N LYS A 188 5.23 -5.61 19.61
CA LYS A 188 4.85 -6.58 20.63
C LYS A 188 5.78 -7.79 20.65
N ASN A 189 5.99 -8.42 19.49
CA ASN A 189 6.91 -9.54 19.34
C ASN A 189 7.32 -9.74 17.86
N PRO A 190 8.58 -9.44 17.49
CA PRO A 190 9.04 -9.56 16.11
C PRO A 190 8.92 -10.97 15.52
N LYS A 191 8.96 -12.01 16.36
CA LYS A 191 8.86 -13.42 15.91
C LYS A 191 7.48 -13.76 15.36
N ASP A 192 6.44 -13.06 15.81
CA ASP A 192 5.06 -13.35 15.41
C ASP A 192 4.79 -12.89 13.97
N TRP A 193 5.51 -11.88 13.48
CA TRP A 193 5.33 -11.37 12.11
C TRP A 193 5.45 -12.46 11.04
N GLY A 194 6.42 -13.37 11.21
CA GLY A 194 6.62 -14.47 10.26
C GLY A 194 5.45 -15.43 10.16
N LYS A 195 4.68 -15.60 11.24
CA LYS A 195 3.44 -16.39 11.24
C LYS A 195 2.40 -15.74 10.31
N TYR A 196 2.15 -14.44 10.47
CA TYR A 196 1.18 -13.71 9.66
C TYR A 196 1.56 -13.69 8.17
N VAL A 197 2.86 -13.55 7.86
CA VAL A 197 3.36 -13.64 6.48
C VAL A 197 3.11 -15.04 5.89
N LYS A 198 3.33 -16.11 6.67
CA LYS A 198 3.11 -17.49 6.23
C LYS A 198 1.64 -17.83 6.05
N GLU A 199 0.77 -17.29 6.90
CA GLU A 199 -0.68 -17.48 6.88
C GLU A 199 -1.42 -16.51 5.94
N ALA A 200 -0.68 -15.65 5.22
CA ALA A 200 -1.25 -14.71 4.27
C ALA A 200 -2.11 -15.42 3.23
N LYS A 201 -3.35 -14.94 3.06
CA LYS A 201 -4.34 -15.56 2.17
C LYS A 201 -4.30 -14.92 0.79
N SER A 202 -4.60 -15.69 -0.25
CA SER A 202 -4.89 -15.10 -1.57
C SER A 202 -6.01 -14.08 -1.44
N ILE A 203 -5.90 -12.97 -2.16
CA ILE A 203 -6.96 -11.96 -2.18
C ILE A 203 -8.30 -12.54 -2.64
N LEU A 204 -8.28 -13.51 -3.57
CA LEU A 204 -9.48 -14.17 -4.06
C LEU A 204 -10.09 -15.04 -2.98
N ASP A 205 -9.29 -15.84 -2.28
CA ASP A 205 -9.77 -16.64 -1.13
C ASP A 205 -10.39 -15.74 -0.07
N PHE A 206 -9.75 -14.62 0.27
CA PHE A 206 -10.26 -13.65 1.24
C PHE A 206 -11.64 -13.09 0.83
N TYR A 207 -11.80 -12.68 -0.43
CA TYR A 207 -13.09 -12.19 -0.92
C TYR A 207 -14.16 -13.29 -0.93
N PHE A 208 -13.81 -14.51 -1.35
CA PHE A 208 -14.73 -15.64 -1.32
C PHE A 208 -15.18 -15.94 0.11
N GLU A 209 -14.24 -16.13 1.05
CA GLU A 209 -14.58 -16.35 2.46
C GLU A 209 -15.49 -15.25 3.01
N SER A 210 -15.17 -13.97 2.76
CA SER A 210 -16.00 -12.88 3.27
C SER A 210 -17.38 -12.81 2.61
N ALA A 211 -17.53 -13.09 1.32
CA ALA A 211 -18.82 -13.03 0.64
C ALA A 211 -19.73 -14.17 1.13
N PHE A 212 -19.18 -15.39 1.20
CA PHE A 212 -19.92 -16.57 1.66
C PHE A 212 -20.20 -16.59 3.17
N SER A 213 -19.44 -15.83 3.98
CA SER A 213 -19.76 -15.67 5.41
C SER A 213 -20.86 -14.65 5.67
N LYS A 214 -21.11 -13.71 4.75
CA LYS A 214 -22.06 -12.59 4.93
C LYS A 214 -23.43 -12.86 4.34
N PHE A 215 -23.54 -13.68 3.30
CA PHE A 215 -24.78 -13.89 2.56
C PHE A 215 -25.11 -15.38 2.42
N ASP A 216 -26.40 -15.70 2.43
CA ASP A 216 -26.88 -17.06 2.28
C ASP A 216 -26.80 -17.53 0.81
N ARG A 217 -25.86 -18.43 0.53
CA ARG A 217 -25.63 -19.01 -0.80
C ARG A 217 -26.80 -19.84 -1.34
N ASP A 218 -27.71 -20.29 -0.49
CA ASP A 218 -28.83 -21.14 -0.91
C ASP A 218 -30.08 -20.32 -1.27
N SER A 219 -30.12 -19.03 -0.89
CA SER A 219 -31.17 -18.07 -1.28
C SER A 219 -30.88 -17.37 -2.63
N PRO A 220 -31.89 -17.07 -3.47
CA PRO A 220 -31.71 -16.29 -4.69
C PRO A 220 -31.05 -14.92 -4.43
N GLU A 221 -31.47 -14.21 -3.38
CA GLU A 221 -30.95 -12.90 -2.99
C GLU A 221 -29.48 -12.99 -2.58
N GLY A 222 -29.11 -13.99 -1.77
CA GLY A 222 -27.73 -14.15 -1.35
C GLY A 222 -26.80 -14.58 -2.49
N LYS A 223 -27.25 -15.43 -3.43
CA LYS A 223 -26.49 -15.72 -4.66
C LYS A 223 -26.21 -14.45 -5.47
N ARG A 224 -27.19 -13.55 -5.57
CA ARG A 224 -27.03 -12.26 -6.24
C ARG A 224 -26.00 -11.38 -5.55
N GLU A 225 -26.07 -11.22 -4.22
CA GLU A 225 -25.12 -10.37 -3.49
C GLU A 225 -23.69 -10.94 -3.50
N ILE A 226 -23.52 -12.26 -3.37
CA ILE A 226 -22.21 -12.92 -3.51
C ILE A 226 -21.63 -12.66 -4.91
N SER A 227 -22.43 -12.84 -5.95
CA SER A 227 -21.99 -12.63 -7.34
C SER A 227 -21.61 -11.17 -7.59
N LYS A 228 -22.38 -10.22 -7.05
CA LYS A 228 -22.10 -8.78 -7.13
C LYS A 228 -20.72 -8.42 -6.54
N ILE A 229 -20.29 -9.11 -5.48
CA ILE A 229 -18.99 -8.90 -4.85
C ILE A 229 -17.87 -9.60 -5.62
N LEU A 230 -18.07 -10.87 -5.99
CA LEU A 230 -16.99 -11.71 -6.52
C LEU A 230 -16.74 -11.57 -8.01
N LEU A 231 -17.77 -11.31 -8.82
CA LEU A 231 -17.59 -11.20 -10.28
C LEU A 231 -16.64 -10.06 -10.68
N PRO A 232 -16.69 -8.85 -10.08
CA PRO A 232 -15.69 -7.80 -10.35
C PRO A 232 -14.26 -8.25 -10.03
N VAL A 233 -14.06 -8.96 -8.92
CA VAL A 233 -12.73 -9.47 -8.52
C VAL A 233 -12.23 -10.51 -9.52
N ILE A 234 -13.08 -11.46 -9.92
CA ILE A 234 -12.75 -12.49 -10.92
C ILE A 234 -12.48 -11.84 -12.29
N LYS A 235 -13.24 -10.82 -12.67
CA LYS A 235 -13.11 -10.12 -13.95
C LYS A 235 -11.74 -9.45 -14.12
N ARG A 236 -11.13 -8.97 -13.02
CA ARG A 236 -9.81 -8.32 -13.02
C ARG A 236 -8.66 -9.27 -13.28
N ILE A 237 -8.85 -10.57 -13.15
CA ILE A 237 -7.81 -11.58 -13.40
C ILE A 237 -7.44 -11.57 -14.89
N PRO A 238 -6.20 -11.19 -15.27
CA PRO A 238 -5.83 -11.10 -16.68
C PRO A 238 -5.69 -12.48 -17.35
N ASN A 239 -5.17 -13.47 -16.61
CA ASN A 239 -4.97 -14.82 -17.11
C ASN A 239 -6.30 -15.57 -17.21
N LYS A 240 -6.68 -16.00 -18.42
CA LYS A 240 -7.97 -16.65 -18.69
C LYS A 240 -8.13 -18.03 -18.07
N ILE A 241 -7.04 -18.78 -17.91
CA ILE A 241 -7.06 -20.09 -17.26
C ILE A 241 -7.33 -19.91 -15.76
N VAL A 242 -6.62 -18.97 -15.12
CA VAL A 242 -6.86 -18.65 -13.71
C VAL A 242 -8.26 -18.08 -13.52
N GLN A 243 -8.72 -17.19 -14.40
CA GLN A 243 -10.09 -16.67 -14.36
C GLN A 243 -11.14 -17.79 -14.46
N SER A 244 -10.97 -18.73 -15.39
CA SER A 244 -11.88 -19.89 -15.53
C SER A 244 -11.91 -20.77 -14.28
N HIS A 245 -10.77 -21.01 -13.63
CA HIS A 245 -10.73 -21.73 -12.36
C HIS A 245 -11.64 -21.09 -11.29
N TRP A 246 -11.55 -19.76 -11.12
CA TRP A 246 -12.37 -19.05 -10.13
C TRP A 246 -13.85 -18.93 -10.52
N VAL A 247 -14.15 -18.90 -11.82
CA VAL A 247 -15.53 -19.00 -12.32
C VAL A 247 -16.12 -20.36 -11.95
N GLY A 248 -15.39 -21.45 -12.18
CA GLY A 248 -15.81 -22.80 -11.79
C GLY A 248 -15.99 -22.96 -10.28
N GLU A 249 -15.07 -22.41 -9.47
CA GLU A 249 -15.18 -22.44 -8.00
C GLU A 249 -16.41 -21.67 -7.51
N LEU A 250 -16.71 -20.50 -8.10
CA LEU A 250 -17.92 -19.74 -7.77
C LEU A 250 -19.20 -20.52 -8.14
N ALA A 251 -19.25 -21.08 -9.35
CA ALA A 251 -20.39 -21.85 -9.83
C ALA A 251 -20.67 -23.06 -8.92
N LYS A 252 -19.61 -23.79 -8.55
CA LYS A 252 -19.66 -24.93 -7.63
C LYS A 252 -20.22 -24.54 -6.27
N ARG A 253 -19.74 -23.44 -5.67
CA ARG A 253 -20.20 -22.99 -4.34
C ARG A 253 -21.62 -22.44 -4.34
N LEU A 254 -22.04 -21.79 -5.42
CA LEU A 254 -23.42 -21.29 -5.60
C LEU A 254 -24.40 -22.35 -6.12
N ARG A 255 -23.91 -23.54 -6.51
CA ARG A 255 -24.71 -24.63 -7.08
C ARG A 255 -25.51 -24.17 -8.30
N VAL A 256 -24.84 -23.48 -9.23
CA VAL A 256 -25.40 -23.02 -10.51
C VAL A 256 -24.53 -23.50 -11.66
N LYS A 257 -24.98 -23.35 -12.90
CA LYS A 257 -24.16 -23.73 -14.05
C LYS A 257 -23.01 -22.74 -14.21
N GLU A 258 -21.84 -23.24 -14.61
CA GLU A 258 -20.67 -22.41 -14.89
C GLU A 258 -20.93 -21.40 -16.01
N GLU A 259 -21.72 -21.80 -17.00
CA GLU A 259 -22.17 -20.95 -18.12
C GLU A 259 -22.90 -19.69 -17.64
N ASP A 260 -23.81 -19.82 -16.66
CA ASP A 260 -24.57 -18.70 -16.10
C ASP A 260 -23.64 -17.68 -15.42
N ILE A 261 -22.64 -18.15 -14.67
CA ILE A 261 -21.60 -17.29 -14.06
C ILE A 261 -20.77 -16.61 -15.15
N GLY A 262 -20.43 -17.33 -16.22
CA GLY A 262 -19.71 -16.79 -17.37
C GLY A 262 -20.49 -15.69 -18.10
N GLU A 263 -21.80 -15.82 -18.23
CA GLU A 263 -22.68 -14.79 -18.78
C GLU A 263 -22.73 -13.53 -17.92
N GLU A 264 -22.91 -13.68 -16.61
CA GLU A 264 -22.89 -12.55 -15.68
C GLU A 264 -21.51 -11.87 -15.66
N LEU A 265 -20.43 -12.63 -15.70
CA LEU A 265 -19.07 -12.09 -15.77
C LEU A 265 -18.84 -11.25 -17.02
N LYS A 266 -19.46 -11.58 -18.16
CA LYS A 266 -19.38 -10.76 -19.39
C LYS A 266 -20.05 -9.40 -19.20
N LYS A 267 -21.15 -9.34 -18.43
CA LYS A 267 -21.91 -8.11 -18.14
C LYS A 267 -21.19 -7.16 -17.18
N VAL A 268 -20.29 -7.68 -16.34
CA VAL A 268 -19.51 -6.86 -15.40
C VAL A 268 -18.62 -5.85 -16.14
N LYS A 269 -18.85 -4.57 -15.83
CA LYS A 269 -17.98 -3.46 -16.21
C LYS A 269 -17.05 -3.17 -15.04
N LEU A 270 -15.75 -3.08 -15.33
CA LEU A 270 -14.77 -2.64 -14.36
C LEU A 270 -14.77 -1.11 -14.36
N GLU A 271 -15.04 -0.52 -13.20
CA GLU A 271 -14.77 0.90 -12.98
C GLU A 271 -13.24 1.08 -12.92
N GLY A 272 -12.74 2.02 -13.72
CA GLY A 272 -11.31 2.31 -13.90
C GLY A 272 -10.78 3.33 -12.89
#